data_AF-A0A6I7NK84-F1
#
_entry.id   AF-A0A6I7NK84-F1
#
_cell.length_a   1.000
_cell.length_b   1.000
_cell.length_c   1.000
_cell.angle_alpha   90.00
_cell.angle_beta   90.00
_cell.angle_gamma   90.00
#
_symmetry.space_group_name_H-M   'P 1'
#
loop_
_entity.id
_entity.type
_entity.pdbx_description
1 polymer ?
#
loop_
_entity_poly.entity_id
_entity_poly.type
_entity_poly.pdbx_seq_one_letter_code
_entity_poly.pdbx_strand_id
1 'polypeptide(L)'
;MIPVDLSKKTPEALRELFDMLYDAVLEYPAASLQGDAAFSQACDLLIRLCLSVNDYIHANNVLQCYKSRIQRPRAAWYHLHSMMVYGKRQPRYFMRHPERMIMKVNRALSSADADTVHRHLISLLMFYVKLVLHYDVLFLADVQHFTQYFIDNPLERFVSFNKGIEELSALLEGTIDFEDMTFDTSLRTVPAHPARTEPEVRPTAGLKKHGEPVLMIYEKDPKVVILGDLSVKKDIVYGLAKQIGFSRAQLEIHDDYEKIKTLNIHKYRHNPRYCGMIFGPLPHSSTGTGHASSLIAHVHQTEGYPYHVNGIANAQLKLTKHVLEKCLRDIHTHYETTRA
;
A
#
# COMPACT_ATOMS: atom_id res chain seq x y z
N MET A 1 14.45 23.79 14.22
CA MET A 1 14.45 22.59 13.36
C MET A 1 15.83 21.96 13.48
N ILE A 2 15.98 20.89 14.27
CA ILE A 2 17.21 20.10 14.22
C ILE A 2 16.98 19.09 13.08
N PRO A 3 17.70 19.16 11.96
CA PRO A 3 17.55 18.17 10.90
C PRO A 3 18.09 16.83 11.41
N VAL A 4 17.19 15.95 11.85
CA VAL A 4 17.54 14.55 12.09
C VAL A 4 17.63 13.88 10.72
N ASP A 5 18.85 13.66 10.25
CA ASP A 5 19.10 12.92 9.02
C ASP A 5 18.83 11.43 9.25
N LEU A 6 17.59 11.03 8.98
CA LEU A 6 17.12 9.64 9.13
C LEU A 6 17.88 8.67 8.20
N SER A 7 18.47 9.17 7.11
CA SER A 7 19.16 8.33 6.11
C SER A 7 20.49 7.74 6.61
N LYS A 8 21.02 8.24 7.73
CA LYS A 8 22.29 7.83 8.33
C LYS A 8 22.12 6.98 9.60
N LYS A 9 20.90 6.66 9.99
CA LYS A 9 20.59 5.89 11.21
C LYS A 9 20.47 4.41 10.87
N THR A 10 20.96 3.55 11.77
CA THR A 10 20.74 2.11 11.63
C THR A 10 19.26 1.77 11.87
N PRO A 11 18.76 0.64 11.37
CA PRO A 11 17.38 0.21 11.61
C PRO A 11 17.02 0.08 13.10
N GLU A 12 17.96 -0.35 13.95
CA GLU A 12 17.79 -0.44 15.41
C GLU A 12 17.55 0.96 15.99
N ALA A 13 18.39 1.93 15.61
CA ALA A 13 18.30 3.31 16.08
C ALA A 13 17.01 4.00 15.60
N LEU A 14 16.50 3.65 14.42
CA LEU A 14 15.22 4.15 13.91
C LEU A 14 14.05 3.56 14.70
N ARG A 15 14.12 2.29 15.10
CA ARG A 15 13.11 1.62 15.93
C ARG A 15 13.08 2.19 17.35
N GLU A 16 14.22 2.33 18.00
CA GLU A 16 14.32 2.97 19.32
C GLU A 16 13.78 4.41 19.30
N LEU A 17 14.10 5.16 18.24
CA LEU A 17 13.57 6.51 18.05
C LEU A 17 12.05 6.51 17.83
N PHE A 18 11.54 5.54 17.07
CA PHE A 18 10.10 5.38 16.87
C PHE A 18 9.40 5.11 18.19
N ASP A 19 9.82 4.09 18.94
CA ASP A 19 9.20 3.68 20.20
C ASP A 19 9.19 4.85 21.21
N MET A 20 10.34 5.52 21.37
CA MET A 20 10.47 6.71 22.22
C MET A 20 9.50 7.84 21.84
N LEU A 21 9.40 8.17 20.55
CA LEU A 21 8.52 9.22 20.07
C LEU A 21 7.06 8.81 20.14
N TYR A 22 6.75 7.55 19.87
CA TYR A 22 5.40 7.01 19.87
C TYR A 22 4.81 7.07 21.28
N ASP A 23 5.55 6.62 22.28
CA ASP A 23 5.15 6.69 23.69
C ASP A 23 4.96 8.15 24.15
N ALA A 24 5.88 9.03 23.74
CA ALA A 24 5.82 10.45 24.09
C ALA A 24 4.63 11.19 23.44
N VAL A 25 4.20 10.78 22.25
CA VAL A 25 3.12 11.44 21.49
C VAL A 25 1.75 10.83 21.79
N LEU A 26 1.65 9.51 22.00
CA LEU A 26 0.37 8.80 22.05
C LEU A 26 0.04 8.17 23.41
N GLU A 27 1.03 7.69 24.16
CA GLU A 27 0.77 6.96 25.42
C GLU A 27 0.84 7.84 26.67
N TYR A 28 1.72 8.86 26.69
CA TYR A 28 1.87 9.78 27.82
C TYR A 28 1.77 11.27 27.42
N PRO A 29 0.60 11.73 26.93
CA PRO A 29 0.52 12.98 26.16
C PRO A 29 0.75 14.29 26.97
N ALA A 30 0.91 14.22 28.29
CA ALA A 30 0.71 15.38 29.16
C ALA A 30 1.95 15.91 29.93
N ALA A 31 3.08 15.20 29.97
CA ALA A 31 4.22 15.60 30.83
C ALA A 31 5.60 15.70 30.15
N SER A 32 5.88 14.93 29.10
CA SER A 32 7.24 14.83 28.53
C SER A 32 7.56 15.89 27.48
N LEU A 33 6.57 16.32 26.67
CA LEU A 33 6.76 17.31 25.60
C LEU A 33 6.19 18.68 26.02
N GLN A 34 7.05 19.52 26.59
CA GLN A 34 6.70 20.88 27.00
C GLN A 34 6.45 21.79 25.77
N GLY A 35 5.19 22.21 25.60
CA GLY A 35 4.79 23.19 24.59
C GLY A 35 4.43 22.62 23.21
N ASP A 36 3.58 23.35 22.49
CA ASP A 36 3.03 22.92 21.20
C ASP A 36 4.09 22.82 20.09
N ALA A 37 5.18 23.58 20.19
CA ALA A 37 6.28 23.53 19.24
C ALA A 37 7.06 22.20 19.33
N ALA A 38 7.39 21.74 20.55
CA ALA A 38 8.08 20.47 20.76
C ALA A 38 7.19 19.30 20.35
N PHE A 39 5.91 19.36 20.73
CA PHE A 39 4.91 18.37 20.31
C PHE A 39 4.75 18.31 18.79
N SER A 40 4.65 19.47 18.11
CA SER A 40 4.57 19.53 16.64
C SER A 40 5.79 18.90 15.96
N GLN A 41 6.99 19.15 16.47
CA GLN A 41 8.23 18.58 15.94
C GLN A 41 8.29 17.06 16.14
N ALA A 42 7.89 16.57 17.32
CA ALA A 42 7.82 15.14 17.60
C ALA A 42 6.83 14.44 16.66
N CYS A 43 5.64 15.04 16.42
CA CYS A 43 4.67 14.50 15.48
C CYS A 43 5.19 14.48 14.03
N ASP A 44 5.83 15.55 13.54
CA ASP A 44 6.41 15.59 12.19
C ASP A 44 7.46 14.48 12.03
N LEU A 45 8.39 14.36 12.98
CA LEU A 45 9.44 13.35 12.94
C LEU A 45 8.88 11.92 12.98
N LEU A 46 7.92 11.67 13.89
CA LEU A 46 7.29 10.37 14.02
C LEU A 46 6.53 9.99 12.75
N ILE A 47 5.80 10.92 12.12
CA ILE A 47 5.12 10.65 10.86
C ILE A 47 6.12 10.36 9.73
N ARG A 48 7.25 11.07 9.67
CA ARG A 48 8.30 10.76 8.68
C ARG A 48 8.86 9.35 8.86
N LEU A 49 9.05 8.91 10.11
CA LEU A 49 9.43 7.53 10.41
C LEU A 49 8.36 6.56 9.91
N CYS A 50 7.09 6.77 10.26
CA CYS A 50 5.99 5.94 9.78
C CYS A 50 5.94 5.86 8.24
N LEU A 51 6.03 7.00 7.55
CA LEU A 51 5.98 7.07 6.10
C LEU A 51 7.17 6.38 5.44
N SER A 52 8.35 6.38 6.07
CA SER A 52 9.55 5.70 5.55
C SER A 52 9.40 4.18 5.49
N VAL A 53 8.54 3.61 6.36
CA VAL A 53 8.24 2.17 6.42
C VAL A 53 6.82 1.82 5.93
N ASN A 54 6.13 2.77 5.26
CA ASN A 54 4.76 2.62 4.78
C ASN A 54 3.70 2.34 5.86
N ASP A 55 3.93 2.78 7.10
CA ASP A 55 3.01 2.60 8.22
C ASP A 55 1.96 3.73 8.29
N TYR A 56 0.95 3.64 7.43
CA TYR A 56 -0.06 4.67 7.34
C TYR A 56 -1.08 4.64 8.50
N ILE A 57 -1.13 3.56 9.28
CA ILE A 57 -2.03 3.44 10.44
C ILE A 57 -1.49 4.30 11.56
N HIS A 58 -0.23 4.08 11.97
CA HIS A 58 0.40 4.87 13.01
C HIS A 58 0.56 6.32 12.57
N ALA A 59 0.92 6.59 11.31
CA ALA A 59 0.94 7.95 10.78
C ALA A 59 -0.41 8.67 10.92
N ASN A 60 -1.52 7.98 10.67
CA ASN A 60 -2.85 8.57 10.87
C ASN A 60 -3.16 8.80 12.36
N ASN A 61 -2.81 7.87 13.25
CA ASN A 61 -3.02 8.04 14.68
C ASN A 61 -2.29 9.29 15.20
N VAL A 62 -1.04 9.49 14.76
CA VAL A 62 -0.26 10.69 15.08
C VAL A 62 -0.91 11.96 14.50
N LEU A 63 -1.41 11.93 13.26
CA LEU A 63 -2.14 13.06 12.67
C LEU A 63 -3.41 13.41 13.47
N GLN A 64 -4.18 12.41 13.91
CA GLN A 64 -5.38 12.65 14.73
C GLN A 64 -5.02 13.16 16.11
N CYS A 65 -3.98 12.61 16.75
CA CYS A 65 -3.45 13.11 18.02
C CYS A 65 -3.05 14.58 17.89
N TYR A 66 -2.25 14.92 16.86
CA TYR A 66 -1.84 16.28 16.60
C TYR A 66 -3.02 17.23 16.37
N LYS A 67 -3.99 16.81 15.56
CA LYS A 67 -5.22 17.58 15.29
C LYS A 67 -6.05 17.78 16.56
N SER A 68 -6.14 16.78 17.43
CA SER A 68 -6.92 16.85 18.67
C SER A 68 -6.34 17.88 19.65
N ARG A 69 -5.01 17.97 19.75
CA ARG A 69 -4.32 18.91 20.63
C ARG A 69 -4.30 20.34 20.07
N ILE A 70 -3.94 20.52 18.80
CA ILE A 70 -3.77 21.85 18.20
C ILE A 70 -5.10 22.46 17.73
N GLN A 71 -6.15 21.64 17.52
CA GLN A 71 -7.50 21.98 17.03
C GLN A 71 -7.56 22.58 15.60
N ARG A 72 -6.67 23.53 15.26
CA ARG A 72 -6.56 24.16 13.93
C ARG A 72 -5.11 24.12 13.42
N PRO A 73 -4.65 22.97 12.91
CA PRO A 73 -3.32 22.82 12.34
C PRO A 73 -3.06 23.82 11.21
N ARG A 74 -1.99 24.61 11.33
CA ARG A 74 -1.48 25.51 10.27
C ARG A 74 -0.11 25.09 9.72
N ALA A 75 0.50 24.07 10.32
CA ALA A 75 1.84 23.63 9.94
C ALA A 75 1.81 22.97 8.55
N ALA A 76 2.72 23.36 7.67
CA ALA A 76 2.81 22.83 6.31
C ALA A 76 2.96 21.31 6.29
N TRP A 77 3.83 20.78 7.17
CA TRP A 77 4.08 19.34 7.30
C TRP A 77 2.78 18.57 7.57
N TYR A 78 1.86 19.13 8.34
CA TYR A 78 0.60 18.46 8.67
C TYR A 78 -0.26 18.30 7.41
N HIS A 79 -0.34 19.35 6.58
CA HIS A 79 -1.10 19.28 5.33
C HIS A 79 -0.47 18.32 4.33
N LEU A 80 0.85 18.38 4.17
CA LEU A 80 1.63 17.49 3.29
C LEU A 80 1.52 16.03 3.72
N HIS A 81 1.82 15.73 4.98
CA HIS A 81 1.75 14.35 5.47
C HIS A 81 0.32 13.83 5.49
N SER A 82 -0.68 14.67 5.79
CA SER A 82 -2.07 14.25 5.68
C SER A 82 -2.46 13.89 4.25
N MET A 83 -1.90 14.57 3.24
CA MET A 83 -2.10 14.20 1.84
C MET A 83 -1.48 12.83 1.55
N MET A 84 -0.28 12.56 2.03
CA MET A 84 0.35 11.23 1.86
C MET A 84 -0.41 10.13 2.58
N VAL A 85 -0.79 10.35 3.84
CA VAL A 85 -1.47 9.35 4.66
C VAL A 85 -2.86 9.04 4.10
N TYR A 86 -3.68 10.05 3.79
CA TYR A 86 -5.01 9.79 3.23
C TYR A 86 -4.92 9.20 1.81
N GLY A 87 -4.01 9.72 0.98
CA GLY A 87 -3.87 9.28 -0.40
C GLY A 87 -3.32 7.87 -0.55
N LYS A 88 -2.44 7.42 0.36
CA LYS A 88 -1.89 6.06 0.29
C LYS A 88 -2.68 5.03 1.10
N ARG A 89 -3.27 5.43 2.25
CA ARG A 89 -4.08 4.53 3.08
C ARG A 89 -5.47 4.29 2.52
N GLN A 90 -6.10 5.34 2.00
CA GLN A 90 -7.46 5.30 1.46
C GLN A 90 -7.47 6.00 0.10
N PRO A 91 -6.91 5.37 -0.95
CA PRO A 91 -6.67 6.03 -2.23
C PRO A 91 -7.93 6.65 -2.86
N ARG A 92 -9.08 6.00 -2.66
CA ARG A 92 -10.39 6.50 -3.11
C ARG A 92 -10.77 7.87 -2.56
N TYR A 93 -10.22 8.27 -1.40
CA TYR A 93 -10.59 9.53 -0.76
C TYR A 93 -10.29 10.72 -1.67
N PHE A 94 -9.07 10.84 -2.19
CA PHE A 94 -8.75 11.93 -3.12
C PHE A 94 -9.17 11.62 -4.53
N MET A 95 -9.26 10.36 -4.92
CA MET A 95 -9.74 10.03 -6.26
C MET A 95 -11.19 10.47 -6.49
N ARG A 96 -12.05 10.30 -5.48
CA ARG A 96 -13.46 10.75 -5.51
C ARG A 96 -13.67 12.21 -5.17
N HIS A 97 -12.70 12.80 -4.47
CA HIS A 97 -12.77 14.16 -3.96
C HIS A 97 -11.45 14.91 -4.23
N PRO A 98 -11.07 15.10 -5.50
CA PRO A 98 -9.79 15.72 -5.86
C PRO A 98 -9.69 17.18 -5.36
N GLU A 99 -10.81 17.87 -5.16
CA GLU A 99 -10.87 19.20 -4.56
C GLU A 99 -10.34 19.21 -3.11
N ARG A 100 -10.46 18.09 -2.38
CA ARG A 100 -9.87 17.94 -1.04
C ARG A 100 -8.36 17.84 -1.09
N MET A 101 -7.79 17.33 -2.17
CA MET A 101 -6.35 17.31 -2.40
C MET A 101 -5.86 18.74 -2.64
N ILE A 102 -6.52 19.48 -3.55
CA ILE A 102 -6.20 20.89 -3.83
C ILE A 102 -6.27 21.74 -2.56
N MET A 103 -7.28 21.55 -1.72
CA MET A 103 -7.39 22.25 -0.44
C MET A 103 -6.17 22.02 0.47
N LYS A 104 -5.61 20.80 0.48
CA LYS A 104 -4.40 20.49 1.25
C LYS A 104 -3.15 21.09 0.62
N VAL A 105 -3.04 21.04 -0.71
CA VAL A 105 -1.96 21.67 -1.49
C VAL A 105 -1.90 23.18 -1.20
N ASN A 106 -3.03 23.88 -1.31
CA ASN A 106 -3.11 25.32 -1.08
C ASN A 106 -2.77 25.70 0.37
N ARG A 107 -3.21 24.89 1.34
CA ARG A 107 -2.84 25.09 2.76
C ARG A 107 -1.36 24.82 3.02
N ALA A 108 -0.78 23.81 2.38
CA ALA A 108 0.66 23.55 2.47
C ALA A 108 1.47 24.71 1.87
N LEU A 109 1.08 25.21 0.69
CA LEU A 109 1.71 26.36 0.02
C LEU A 109 1.66 27.66 0.83
N SER A 110 0.77 27.75 1.82
CA SER A 110 0.74 28.91 2.73
C SER A 110 1.96 28.95 3.67
N SER A 111 2.72 27.86 3.79
CA SER A 111 3.81 27.74 4.77
C SER A 111 4.99 26.83 4.38
N ALA A 112 4.93 26.11 3.25
CA ALA A 112 6.03 25.36 2.65
C ALA A 112 6.40 25.92 1.27
N ASP A 113 7.63 25.67 0.85
CA ASP A 113 8.11 25.96 -0.50
C ASP A 113 7.43 25.07 -1.55
N ALA A 114 7.32 25.60 -2.77
CA ALA A 114 6.66 24.93 -3.88
C ALA A 114 7.32 23.59 -4.22
N ASP A 115 8.65 23.50 -4.14
CA ASP A 115 9.37 22.27 -4.46
C ASP A 115 8.97 21.15 -3.49
N THR A 116 8.93 21.42 -2.19
CA THR A 116 8.48 20.45 -1.18
C THR A 116 7.07 19.94 -1.45
N VAL A 117 6.14 20.84 -1.79
CA VAL A 117 4.77 20.44 -2.16
C VAL A 117 4.77 19.58 -3.43
N HIS A 118 5.54 19.99 -4.43
CA HIS A 118 5.70 19.27 -5.69
C HIS A 118 6.19 17.83 -5.46
N ARG A 119 7.17 17.62 -4.56
CA ARG A 119 7.66 16.26 -4.27
C ARG A 119 6.58 15.33 -3.72
N HIS A 120 5.72 15.84 -2.85
CA HIS A 120 4.64 15.04 -2.28
C HIS A 120 3.57 14.72 -3.33
N LEU A 121 3.27 15.67 -4.22
CA LEU A 121 2.36 15.46 -5.35
C LEU A 121 2.87 14.37 -6.30
N ILE A 122 4.14 14.45 -6.72
CA ILE A 122 4.76 13.44 -7.58
C ILE A 122 4.81 12.08 -6.87
N SER A 123 5.13 12.03 -5.58
CA SER A 123 5.15 10.77 -4.82
C SER A 123 3.76 10.11 -4.74
N LEU A 124 2.70 10.91 -4.58
CA LEU A 124 1.34 10.41 -4.56
C LEU A 124 0.88 9.95 -5.95
N LEU A 125 1.21 10.72 -6.99
CA LEU A 125 0.89 10.37 -8.37
C LEU A 125 1.56 9.06 -8.79
N MET A 126 2.85 8.87 -8.48
CA MET A 126 3.55 7.61 -8.69
C MET A 126 2.90 6.42 -7.97
N PHE A 127 2.34 6.67 -6.79
CA PHE A 127 1.58 5.64 -6.09
C PHE A 127 0.27 5.30 -6.81
N TYR A 128 -0.43 6.26 -7.40
CA TYR A 128 -1.64 6.02 -8.19
C TYR A 128 -1.36 5.33 -9.52
N VAL A 129 -0.28 5.68 -10.22
CA VAL A 129 0.20 4.95 -11.40
C VAL A 129 0.40 3.48 -11.04
N LYS A 130 1.14 3.20 -9.95
CA LYS A 130 1.31 1.82 -9.45
C LYS A 130 -0.03 1.17 -9.09
N LEU A 131 -0.95 1.92 -8.49
CA LEU A 131 -2.27 1.39 -8.15
C LEU A 131 -3.02 0.92 -9.40
N VAL A 132 -2.99 1.70 -10.47
CA VAL A 132 -3.60 1.32 -11.76
C VAL A 132 -2.94 0.07 -12.33
N LEU A 133 -1.60 0.02 -12.34
CA LEU A 133 -0.84 -1.13 -12.85
C LEU A 133 -1.04 -2.43 -12.06
N HIS A 134 -1.43 -2.33 -10.78
CA HIS A 134 -1.57 -3.49 -9.88
C HIS A 134 -3.02 -3.82 -9.50
N TYR A 135 -3.98 -2.89 -9.64
CA TYR A 135 -5.36 -3.03 -9.15
C TYR A 135 -6.38 -2.53 -10.20
N ASP A 136 -6.74 -3.41 -11.12
CA ASP A 136 -7.24 -3.00 -12.44
C ASP A 136 -8.71 -2.50 -12.46
N VAL A 137 -9.65 -3.05 -11.68
CA VAL A 137 -11.09 -2.70 -11.89
C VAL A 137 -11.70 -1.89 -10.75
N LEU A 138 -11.21 -2.08 -9.52
CA LEU A 138 -11.84 -1.46 -8.35
C LEU A 138 -11.60 0.04 -8.26
N PHE A 139 -10.58 0.56 -8.93
CA PHE A 139 -10.21 1.97 -8.85
C PHE A 139 -10.35 2.69 -10.19
N LEU A 140 -10.60 1.99 -11.30
CA LEU A 140 -10.55 2.56 -12.64
C LEU A 140 -11.43 3.81 -12.78
N ALA A 141 -12.70 3.72 -12.42
CA ALA A 141 -13.62 4.86 -12.47
C ALA A 141 -13.22 6.00 -11.53
N ASP A 142 -12.70 5.67 -10.35
CA ASP A 142 -12.25 6.67 -9.37
C ASP A 142 -10.97 7.39 -9.89
N VAL A 143 -10.03 6.66 -10.51
CA VAL A 143 -8.81 7.23 -11.09
C VAL A 143 -9.11 8.04 -12.36
N GLN A 144 -10.01 7.57 -13.22
CA GLN A 144 -10.48 8.34 -14.39
C GLN A 144 -11.13 9.65 -13.97
N HIS A 145 -11.96 9.63 -12.92
CA HIS A 145 -12.53 10.85 -12.37
C HIS A 145 -11.43 11.80 -11.85
N PHE A 146 -10.44 11.25 -11.14
CA PHE A 146 -9.30 12.01 -10.64
C PHE A 146 -8.46 12.64 -11.75
N THR A 147 -8.11 11.89 -12.79
CA THR A 147 -7.31 12.40 -13.92
C THR A 147 -8.07 13.45 -14.69
N GLN A 148 -9.33 13.19 -15.05
CA GLN A 148 -10.17 14.15 -15.77
C GLN A 148 -10.30 15.46 -14.99
N TYR A 149 -10.52 15.39 -13.67
CA TYR A 149 -10.60 16.59 -12.84
C TYR A 149 -9.34 17.46 -12.92
N PHE A 150 -8.15 16.85 -12.87
CA PHE A 150 -6.88 17.60 -12.93
C PHE A 150 -6.49 18.03 -14.35
N ILE A 151 -7.01 17.38 -15.40
CA ILE A 151 -6.95 17.88 -16.77
C ILE A 151 -7.79 19.16 -16.90
N ASP A 152 -9.01 19.14 -16.37
CA ASP A 152 -9.92 20.29 -16.42
C ASP A 152 -9.48 21.44 -15.49
N ASN A 153 -8.73 21.11 -14.43
CA ASN A 153 -8.29 22.03 -13.37
C ASN A 153 -6.78 21.88 -13.12
N PRO A 154 -5.92 22.22 -14.10
CA PRO A 154 -4.49 22.04 -13.97
C PRO A 154 -3.92 22.90 -12.84
N LEU A 155 -2.95 22.35 -12.11
CA LEU A 155 -2.25 23.12 -11.11
C LEU A 155 -1.11 23.89 -11.79
N GLU A 156 -1.34 25.13 -12.21
CA GLU A 156 -0.40 25.94 -13.03
C GLU A 156 1.05 25.93 -12.51
N ARG A 157 1.24 25.90 -11.18
CA ARG A 157 2.56 25.90 -10.54
C ARG A 157 3.31 24.56 -10.59
N PHE A 158 2.65 23.47 -10.98
CA PHE A 158 3.19 22.12 -10.89
C PHE A 158 3.16 21.41 -12.27
N VAL A 159 3.91 21.95 -13.23
CA VAL A 159 3.96 21.45 -14.62
C VAL A 159 4.24 19.94 -14.70
N SER A 160 5.23 19.42 -13.97
CA SER A 160 5.55 17.98 -14.01
C SER A 160 4.44 17.11 -13.41
N PHE A 161 3.64 17.63 -12.47
CA PHE A 161 2.48 16.91 -11.95
C PHE A 161 1.37 16.86 -12.99
N ASN A 162 1.07 17.98 -13.66
CA ASN A 162 0.06 18.02 -14.72
C ASN A 162 0.46 17.09 -15.88
N LYS A 163 1.73 17.10 -16.29
CA LYS A 163 2.26 16.15 -17.28
C LYS A 163 2.04 14.70 -16.85
N GLY A 164 2.33 14.37 -15.59
CA GLY A 164 2.08 13.01 -15.10
C GLY A 164 0.59 12.64 -15.00
N ILE A 165 -0.31 13.62 -14.83
CA ILE A 165 -1.76 13.40 -14.91
C ILE A 165 -2.18 13.08 -16.35
N GLU A 166 -1.67 13.83 -17.32
CA GLU A 166 -1.92 13.58 -18.75
C GLU A 166 -1.42 12.19 -19.15
N GLU A 167 -0.19 11.83 -18.76
CA GLU A 167 0.38 10.51 -19.01
C GLU A 167 -0.40 9.40 -18.27
N LEU A 168 -0.89 9.65 -17.06
CA LEU A 168 -1.76 8.68 -16.36
C LEU A 168 -3.10 8.52 -17.10
N SER A 169 -3.68 9.57 -17.66
CA SER A 169 -4.88 9.47 -18.50
C SER A 169 -4.60 8.65 -19.76
N ALA A 170 -3.49 8.94 -20.44
CA ALA A 170 -3.05 8.21 -21.62
C ALA A 170 -2.83 6.71 -21.33
N LEU A 171 -2.24 6.39 -20.17
CA LEU A 171 -2.06 5.01 -19.70
C LEU A 171 -3.41 4.32 -19.46
N LEU A 172 -4.40 5.01 -18.87
CA LEU A 172 -5.76 4.48 -18.66
C LEU A 172 -6.52 4.26 -19.97
N GLU A 173 -6.25 5.07 -20.98
CA GLU A 173 -6.80 4.95 -22.33
C GLU A 173 -6.06 3.90 -23.18
N GLY A 174 -4.92 3.39 -22.70
CA GLY A 174 -4.07 2.46 -23.43
C GLY A 174 -3.37 3.08 -24.63
N THR A 175 -3.16 4.41 -24.62
CA THR A 175 -2.46 5.13 -25.69
C THR A 175 -0.95 5.19 -25.49
N ILE A 176 -0.48 4.96 -24.26
CA ILE A 176 0.93 4.79 -23.91
C ILE A 176 1.11 3.62 -22.94
N ASP A 177 2.29 3.00 -22.93
CA ASP A 177 2.69 2.02 -21.92
C ASP A 177 3.38 2.72 -20.72
N PHE A 178 3.53 2.00 -19.60
CA PHE A 178 4.18 2.56 -18.39
C PHE A 178 5.62 2.99 -18.65
N GLU A 179 6.33 2.24 -19.49
CA GLU A 179 7.71 2.49 -19.90
C GLU A 179 7.87 3.80 -20.69
N ASP A 180 6.78 4.29 -21.30
CA ASP A 180 6.75 5.53 -22.09
C ASP A 180 6.42 6.77 -21.25
N MET A 181 6.10 6.61 -19.95
CA MET A 181 5.87 7.75 -19.06
C MET A 181 7.18 8.51 -18.83
N THR A 182 7.15 9.84 -19.03
CA THR A 182 8.33 10.71 -18.98
C THR A 182 8.18 11.90 -18.02
N PHE A 183 7.12 11.93 -17.21
CA PHE A 183 7.02 12.93 -16.15
C PHE A 183 8.15 12.74 -15.13
N ASP A 184 8.66 13.85 -14.59
CA ASP A 184 9.85 13.83 -13.76
C ASP A 184 9.61 13.06 -12.45
N THR A 185 10.16 11.84 -12.39
CA THR A 185 10.14 10.96 -11.22
C THR A 185 11.42 11.05 -10.38
N SER A 186 12.34 11.99 -10.69
CA SER A 186 13.69 12.10 -10.09
C SER A 186 13.72 12.29 -8.58
N LEU A 187 12.56 12.40 -7.96
CA LEU A 187 12.35 12.37 -6.52
C LEU A 187 12.11 10.93 -6.08
N ARG A 188 13.16 10.10 -6.19
CA ARG A 188 13.22 8.77 -5.59
C ARG A 188 12.73 8.88 -4.14
N THR A 189 11.73 8.06 -3.80
CA THR A 189 11.45 7.71 -2.40
C THR A 189 12.76 7.36 -1.72
N VAL A 190 12.94 7.81 -0.47
CA VAL A 190 14.03 7.40 0.42
C VAL A 190 14.38 5.93 0.13
N PRO A 191 15.66 5.60 -0.14
CA PRO A 191 16.03 4.28 -0.60
C PRO A 191 15.52 3.23 0.40
N ALA A 192 14.92 2.16 -0.11
CA ALA A 192 14.72 0.94 0.68
C ALA A 192 16.09 0.54 1.25
N HIS A 193 16.21 0.50 2.57
CA HIS A 193 17.43 0.08 3.25
C HIS A 193 17.71 -1.40 2.88
N PRO A 194 18.99 -1.80 2.71
CA PRO A 194 19.32 -3.14 2.25
C PRO A 194 19.04 -4.18 3.34
N ALA A 195 18.77 -5.40 2.88
CA ALA A 195 18.42 -6.57 3.68
C ALA A 195 19.30 -6.74 4.92
N ARG A 196 18.65 -6.86 6.08
CA ARG A 196 19.27 -7.25 7.34
C ARG A 196 19.57 -8.74 7.34
N THR A 197 20.71 -9.09 7.91
CA THR A 197 20.93 -10.39 8.56
C THR A 197 20.72 -10.14 10.04
N GLU A 198 19.86 -10.90 10.72
CA GLU A 198 19.70 -10.79 12.17
C GLU A 198 19.82 -12.14 12.91
N PRO A 199 20.26 -12.11 14.19
CA PRO A 199 20.57 -13.25 15.01
C PRO A 199 19.38 -13.75 15.86
N GLU A 200 19.50 -14.96 16.41
CA GLU A 200 18.50 -15.67 17.22
C GLU A 200 17.99 -14.90 18.46
N VAL A 201 16.66 -14.91 18.68
CA VAL A 201 16.01 -14.43 19.90
C VAL A 201 15.13 -15.53 20.53
N ARG A 202 15.28 -15.70 21.85
CA ARG A 202 14.52 -16.61 22.73
C ARG A 202 13.13 -16.05 23.07
N PRO A 203 12.13 -16.90 23.39
CA PRO A 203 10.75 -16.46 23.59
C PRO A 203 10.47 -15.98 25.02
N THR A 204 9.75 -14.87 25.15
CA THR A 204 9.04 -14.49 26.38
C THR A 204 7.56 -14.31 26.10
N ALA A 205 6.75 -14.88 26.99
CA ALA A 205 5.32 -15.03 26.88
C ALA A 205 4.53 -13.82 27.43
N GLY A 206 3.42 -13.52 26.75
CA GLY A 206 2.17 -13.09 27.37
C GLY A 206 1.91 -11.59 27.47
N LEU A 207 1.11 -11.05 26.54
CA LEU A 207 0.07 -10.04 26.80
C LEU A 207 -0.85 -9.92 25.57
N LYS A 208 -2.17 -9.97 25.79
CA LYS A 208 -3.19 -9.70 24.77
C LYS A 208 -3.50 -8.20 24.76
N LYS A 209 -3.30 -7.49 23.64
CA LYS A 209 -3.95 -6.20 23.32
C LYS A 209 -4.21 -6.08 21.81
N HIS A 210 -5.26 -5.33 21.49
CA HIS A 210 -5.84 -5.16 20.17
C HIS A 210 -4.90 -4.44 19.17
N GLY A 211 -4.83 -4.97 17.95
CA GLY A 211 -4.55 -4.18 16.74
C GLY A 211 -3.08 -3.89 16.40
N GLU A 212 -2.13 -4.69 16.90
CA GLU A 212 -0.77 -4.67 16.34
C GLU A 212 -0.79 -5.19 14.89
N PRO A 213 -0.01 -4.61 13.96
CA PRO A 213 0.33 -5.30 12.73
C PRO A 213 1.19 -6.50 13.13
N VAL A 214 0.55 -7.67 13.26
CA VAL A 214 1.26 -8.92 13.46
C VAL A 214 2.16 -9.08 12.24
N LEU A 215 3.48 -9.01 12.44
CA LEU A 215 4.42 -9.59 11.50
C LEU A 215 4.00 -11.06 11.36
N MET A 216 3.30 -11.41 10.27
CA MET A 216 2.85 -12.78 10.03
C MET A 216 4.09 -13.62 9.79
N ILE A 217 4.62 -14.20 10.87
CA ILE A 217 5.68 -15.20 10.79
C ILE A 217 5.03 -16.43 10.16
N TYR A 218 5.25 -16.60 8.86
CA TYR A 218 4.74 -17.74 8.13
C TYR A 218 5.33 -19.04 8.70
N GLU A 219 4.53 -20.10 8.70
CA GLU A 219 5.04 -21.43 9.00
C GLU A 219 6.10 -21.84 7.97
N LYS A 220 6.90 -22.85 8.31
CA LYS A 220 7.84 -23.44 7.37
C LYS A 220 7.10 -23.94 6.12
N ASP A 221 7.60 -23.54 4.95
CA ASP A 221 7.04 -23.87 3.63
C ASP A 221 5.55 -23.46 3.48
N PRO A 222 5.23 -22.17 3.61
CA PRO A 222 3.84 -21.71 3.53
C PRO A 222 3.32 -21.85 2.10
N LYS A 223 1.99 -21.92 2.01
CA LYS A 223 1.26 -22.18 0.79
C LYS A 223 0.84 -20.90 0.07
N VAL A 224 0.75 -21.00 -1.23
CA VAL A 224 0.05 -20.06 -2.11
C VAL A 224 -1.27 -20.68 -2.53
N VAL A 225 -2.36 -19.98 -2.29
CA VAL A 225 -3.68 -20.40 -2.78
C VAL A 225 -3.98 -19.73 -4.11
N ILE A 226 -4.50 -20.49 -5.06
CA ILE A 226 -4.94 -19.99 -6.37
C ILE A 226 -6.44 -20.25 -6.47
N LEU A 227 -7.21 -19.18 -6.68
CA LEU A 227 -8.67 -19.21 -6.73
C LEU A 227 -9.13 -18.70 -8.10
N GLY A 228 -9.84 -19.53 -8.85
CA GLY A 228 -10.43 -19.14 -10.13
C GLY A 228 -10.00 -20.00 -11.29
N ASP A 229 -10.68 -19.83 -12.42
CA ASP A 229 -10.50 -20.67 -13.59
C ASP A 229 -9.09 -20.52 -14.20
N LEU A 230 -8.48 -21.66 -14.51
CA LEU A 230 -7.13 -21.74 -15.05
C LEU A 230 -7.18 -21.86 -16.56
N SER A 231 -6.58 -20.92 -17.28
CA SER A 231 -6.41 -21.03 -18.74
C SER A 231 -5.28 -22.01 -19.13
N VAL A 232 -4.66 -22.69 -18.16
CA VAL A 232 -3.54 -23.61 -18.35
C VAL A 232 -3.71 -24.86 -17.49
N LYS A 233 -3.10 -25.97 -17.91
CA LYS A 233 -3.11 -27.22 -17.11
C LYS A 233 -2.35 -27.04 -15.79
N LYS A 234 -2.81 -27.67 -14.71
CA LYS A 234 -2.17 -27.63 -13.37
C LYS A 234 -0.68 -27.99 -13.39
N ASP A 235 -0.27 -28.92 -14.24
CA ASP A 235 1.15 -29.30 -14.37
C ASP A 235 2.04 -28.15 -14.85
N ILE A 236 1.50 -27.24 -15.67
CA ILE A 236 2.21 -26.01 -16.08
C ILE A 236 2.34 -25.07 -14.87
N VAL A 237 1.28 -24.94 -14.07
CA VAL A 237 1.29 -24.12 -12.83
C VAL A 237 2.34 -24.65 -11.86
N TYR A 238 2.39 -25.96 -11.64
CA TYR A 238 3.40 -26.59 -10.79
C TYR A 238 4.82 -26.41 -11.33
N GLY A 239 5.00 -26.49 -12.66
CA GLY A 239 6.28 -26.23 -13.32
C GLY A 239 6.77 -24.79 -13.09
N LEU A 240 5.90 -23.80 -13.28
CA LEU A 240 6.20 -22.39 -13.05
C LEU A 240 6.53 -22.11 -11.58
N ALA A 241 5.71 -22.61 -10.66
CA ALA A 241 5.91 -22.45 -9.23
C ALA A 241 7.28 -23.00 -8.79
N LYS A 242 7.65 -24.19 -9.29
CA LYS A 242 8.96 -24.80 -9.02
C LYS A 242 10.12 -23.95 -9.53
N GLN A 243 9.99 -23.33 -10.70
CA GLN A 243 11.01 -22.43 -11.25
C GLN A 243 11.20 -21.16 -10.42
N ILE A 244 10.14 -20.71 -9.73
CA ILE A 244 10.14 -19.48 -8.93
C ILE A 244 10.62 -19.74 -7.50
N GLY A 245 10.41 -20.95 -6.96
CA GLY A 245 10.86 -21.33 -5.61
C GLY A 245 9.81 -22.04 -4.77
N PHE A 246 8.58 -22.23 -5.29
CA PHE A 246 7.51 -22.94 -4.59
C PHE A 246 7.43 -24.41 -5.02
N SER A 247 7.37 -25.31 -4.04
CA SER A 247 7.11 -26.73 -4.32
C SER A 247 5.65 -26.99 -4.67
N ARG A 248 5.36 -28.14 -5.28
CA ARG A 248 3.97 -28.57 -5.57
C ARG A 248 3.10 -28.64 -4.31
N ALA A 249 3.67 -29.01 -3.16
CA ALA A 249 2.96 -29.09 -1.89
C ALA A 249 2.57 -27.71 -1.32
N GLN A 250 3.24 -26.65 -1.79
CA GLN A 250 2.96 -25.27 -1.43
C GLN A 250 1.88 -24.62 -2.30
N LEU A 251 1.30 -25.32 -3.27
CA LEU A 251 0.19 -24.78 -4.05
C LEU A 251 -1.14 -25.41 -3.65
N GLU A 252 -2.09 -24.57 -3.28
CA GLU A 252 -3.49 -24.96 -3.10
C GLU A 252 -4.33 -24.36 -4.24
N ILE A 253 -4.75 -25.18 -5.20
CA ILE A 253 -5.45 -24.71 -6.40
C ILE A 253 -6.94 -25.07 -6.32
N HIS A 254 -7.78 -24.04 -6.29
CA HIS A 254 -9.24 -24.14 -6.46
C HIS A 254 -9.61 -23.53 -7.81
N ASP A 255 -9.70 -24.39 -8.82
CA ASP A 255 -10.11 -24.08 -10.20
C ASP A 255 -11.53 -24.56 -10.51
N ASP A 256 -12.19 -25.20 -9.54
CA ASP A 256 -13.54 -25.72 -9.64
C ASP A 256 -14.55 -24.69 -9.13
N TYR A 257 -15.37 -24.21 -10.06
CA TYR A 257 -16.41 -23.21 -9.84
C TYR A 257 -17.30 -23.48 -8.62
N GLU A 258 -17.84 -24.70 -8.48
CA GLU A 258 -18.80 -25.01 -7.42
C GLU A 258 -18.11 -25.14 -6.05
N LYS A 259 -16.85 -25.55 -6.04
CA LYS A 259 -16.04 -25.61 -4.81
C LYS A 259 -15.65 -24.24 -4.30
N ILE A 260 -15.43 -23.27 -5.20
CA ILE A 260 -15.09 -21.90 -4.80
C ILE A 260 -16.30 -21.22 -4.13
N LYS A 261 -17.54 -21.46 -4.58
CA LYS A 261 -18.75 -20.88 -3.95
C LYS A 261 -18.91 -21.25 -2.48
N THR A 262 -18.53 -22.46 -2.12
CA THR A 262 -18.68 -23.02 -0.76
C THR A 262 -17.39 -22.93 0.05
N LEU A 263 -16.31 -22.37 -0.53
CA LEU A 263 -15.03 -22.24 0.12
C LEU A 263 -15.12 -21.27 1.31
N ASN A 264 -14.79 -21.77 2.50
CA ASN A 264 -14.64 -20.91 3.66
C ASN A 264 -13.37 -20.06 3.54
N ILE A 265 -13.52 -18.85 2.97
CA ILE A 265 -12.42 -17.91 2.77
C ILE A 265 -11.76 -17.51 4.09
N HIS A 266 -12.50 -17.44 5.19
CA HIS A 266 -11.97 -17.02 6.50
C HIS A 266 -10.86 -17.94 7.03
N LYS A 267 -10.73 -19.17 6.51
CA LYS A 267 -9.64 -20.08 6.88
C LYS A 267 -8.25 -19.53 6.54
N TYR A 268 -8.15 -18.61 5.57
CA TYR A 268 -6.88 -18.00 5.16
C TYR A 268 -6.52 -16.78 6.01
N ARG A 269 -7.48 -16.21 6.75
CA ARG A 269 -7.27 -15.01 7.56
C ARG A 269 -6.49 -15.34 8.83
N HIS A 270 -5.45 -14.56 9.12
CA HIS A 270 -4.50 -14.73 10.24
C HIS A 270 -3.89 -16.14 10.27
N ASN A 271 -3.76 -16.77 9.10
CA ASN A 271 -3.27 -18.12 8.97
C ASN A 271 -1.83 -18.13 8.42
N PRO A 272 -0.81 -18.36 9.26
CA PRO A 272 0.58 -18.32 8.85
C PRO A 272 0.97 -19.45 7.88
N ARG A 273 0.07 -20.40 7.62
CA ARG A 273 0.27 -21.48 6.62
C ARG A 273 0.15 -21.00 5.19
N TYR A 274 -0.31 -19.77 4.96
CA TYR A 274 -0.52 -19.22 3.63
C TYR A 274 0.21 -17.90 3.48
N CYS A 275 1.14 -17.81 2.53
CA CYS A 275 1.91 -16.60 2.23
C CYS A 275 1.36 -15.79 1.06
N GLY A 276 0.46 -16.39 0.27
CA GLY A 276 -0.02 -15.76 -0.95
C GLY A 276 -1.42 -16.21 -1.36
N MET A 277 -2.18 -15.32 -1.99
CA MET A 277 -3.41 -15.65 -2.73
C MET A 277 -3.34 -15.10 -4.16
N ILE A 278 -3.72 -15.90 -5.15
CA ILE A 278 -3.87 -15.47 -6.54
C ILE A 278 -5.34 -15.60 -6.92
N PHE A 279 -5.95 -14.50 -7.36
CA PHE A 279 -7.34 -14.49 -7.83
C PHE A 279 -7.39 -14.45 -9.36
N GLY A 280 -7.93 -15.49 -9.97
CA GLY A 280 -8.27 -15.56 -11.39
C GLY A 280 -9.72 -15.20 -11.67
N PRO A 281 -10.23 -15.55 -12.87
CA PRO A 281 -11.65 -15.42 -13.17
C PRO A 281 -12.47 -16.21 -12.16
N LEU A 282 -13.26 -15.47 -11.40
CA LEU A 282 -14.25 -16.00 -10.48
C LEU A 282 -15.63 -15.85 -11.12
N PRO A 283 -16.55 -16.76 -10.80
CA PRO A 283 -17.86 -16.76 -11.43
C PRO A 283 -18.69 -15.50 -11.18
N HIS A 284 -19.16 -14.91 -12.27
CA HIS A 284 -20.23 -13.92 -12.25
C HIS A 284 -21.57 -14.62 -11.91
N SER A 285 -22.19 -14.30 -10.78
CA SER A 285 -23.59 -14.66 -10.53
C SER A 285 -24.49 -13.74 -11.35
N SER A 286 -24.95 -14.18 -12.53
CA SER A 286 -26.03 -13.50 -13.26
C SER A 286 -27.39 -14.04 -12.81
N THR A 287 -27.89 -13.47 -11.71
CA THR A 287 -29.29 -13.06 -11.42
C THR A 287 -29.37 -12.73 -9.92
N GLY A 288 -29.25 -11.44 -9.59
CA GLY A 288 -29.44 -10.93 -8.24
C GLY A 288 -28.24 -11.14 -7.29
N THR A 289 -27.46 -10.08 -7.08
CA THR A 289 -26.37 -9.91 -6.09
C THR A 289 -25.09 -10.73 -6.30
N GLY A 290 -23.96 -10.01 -6.24
CA GLY A 290 -22.65 -10.45 -6.71
C GLY A 290 -21.87 -11.28 -5.70
N HIS A 291 -21.16 -12.28 -6.20
CA HIS A 291 -20.30 -13.13 -5.39
C HIS A 291 -18.81 -13.05 -5.76
N ALA A 292 -18.44 -13.02 -7.05
CA ALA A 292 -17.03 -12.89 -7.45
C ALA A 292 -16.40 -11.54 -7.06
N SER A 293 -17.06 -10.43 -7.39
CA SER A 293 -16.62 -9.10 -6.98
C SER A 293 -16.67 -8.92 -5.47
N SER A 294 -17.62 -9.58 -4.79
CA SER A 294 -17.76 -9.51 -3.33
C SER A 294 -16.64 -10.23 -2.58
N LEU A 295 -16.12 -11.36 -3.10
CA LEU A 295 -15.05 -12.13 -2.46
C LEU A 295 -13.72 -11.39 -2.55
N ILE A 296 -13.35 -10.97 -3.77
CA ILE A 296 -12.13 -10.19 -4.01
C ILE A 296 -12.20 -8.87 -3.23
N ALA A 297 -13.33 -8.15 -3.30
CA ALA A 297 -13.52 -6.93 -2.53
C ALA A 297 -13.48 -7.18 -1.01
N HIS A 298 -14.07 -8.27 -0.51
CA HIS A 298 -14.03 -8.62 0.90
C HIS A 298 -12.61 -8.87 1.38
N VAL A 299 -11.81 -9.63 0.62
CA VAL A 299 -10.41 -9.90 0.96
C VAL A 299 -9.56 -8.61 0.92
N HIS A 300 -9.75 -7.76 -0.08
CA HIS A 300 -9.05 -6.46 -0.15
C HIS A 300 -9.46 -5.48 0.96
N GLN A 301 -10.69 -5.58 1.47
CA GLN A 301 -11.22 -4.67 2.51
C GLN A 301 -11.03 -5.20 3.94
N THR A 302 -10.55 -6.43 4.10
CA THR A 302 -10.48 -7.10 5.40
C THR A 302 -9.04 -7.46 5.75
N GLU A 303 -8.55 -6.97 6.88
CA GLU A 303 -7.19 -7.25 7.36
C GLU A 303 -6.99 -8.72 7.75
N GLY A 304 -5.74 -9.20 7.64
CA GLY A 304 -5.30 -10.53 8.10
C GLY A 304 -5.23 -11.59 7.02
N TYR A 305 -5.72 -11.34 5.80
CA TYR A 305 -5.49 -12.26 4.70
C TYR A 305 -4.03 -12.24 4.24
N PRO A 306 -3.53 -13.33 3.62
CA PRO A 306 -2.20 -13.35 3.02
C PRO A 306 -2.06 -12.26 1.96
N TYR A 307 -0.83 -11.94 1.59
CA TYR A 307 -0.57 -11.10 0.43
C TYR A 307 -1.29 -11.65 -0.79
N HIS A 308 -1.96 -10.80 -1.54
CA HIS A 308 -2.87 -11.26 -2.58
C HIS A 308 -2.78 -10.41 -3.84
N VAL A 309 -2.85 -11.09 -4.97
CA VAL A 309 -2.72 -10.51 -6.31
C VAL A 309 -3.83 -11.02 -7.21
N ASN A 310 -4.26 -10.17 -8.13
CA ASN A 310 -5.25 -10.52 -9.15
C ASN A 310 -4.50 -10.90 -10.43
N GLY A 311 -4.81 -12.06 -10.99
CA GLY A 311 -4.28 -12.50 -12.28
C GLY A 311 -5.05 -11.85 -13.41
N ILE A 312 -4.43 -10.90 -14.11
CA ILE A 312 -5.09 -10.08 -15.11
C ILE A 312 -4.32 -10.14 -16.44
N ALA A 313 -5.04 -10.37 -17.53
CA ALA A 313 -4.53 -10.19 -18.90
C ALA A 313 -5.58 -9.43 -19.70
N ASN A 314 -5.14 -8.44 -20.49
CA ASN A 314 -6.00 -7.61 -21.33
C ASN A 314 -7.19 -6.99 -20.54
N ALA A 315 -6.91 -6.41 -19.37
CA ALA A 315 -7.91 -5.83 -18.46
C ALA A 315 -9.02 -6.79 -17.96
N GLN A 316 -8.83 -8.11 -18.11
CA GLN A 316 -9.76 -9.12 -17.62
C GLN A 316 -9.07 -10.12 -16.69
N LEU A 317 -9.78 -10.54 -15.63
CA LEU A 317 -9.30 -11.61 -14.76
C LEU A 317 -9.05 -12.87 -15.60
N LYS A 318 -7.79 -13.30 -15.68
CA LYS A 318 -7.35 -14.42 -16.50
C LYS A 318 -6.04 -14.99 -15.98
N LEU A 319 -6.02 -16.30 -15.74
CA LEU A 319 -4.82 -17.03 -15.32
C LEU A 319 -4.15 -17.71 -16.51
N THR A 320 -3.54 -16.91 -17.39
CA THR A 320 -2.64 -17.42 -18.44
C THR A 320 -1.29 -17.82 -17.85
N LYS A 321 -0.47 -18.54 -18.63
CA LYS A 321 0.89 -18.92 -18.23
C LYS A 321 1.72 -17.71 -17.74
N HIS A 322 1.73 -16.63 -18.53
CA HIS A 322 2.53 -15.45 -18.23
C HIS A 322 2.02 -14.70 -17.00
N VAL A 323 0.71 -14.58 -16.85
CA VAL A 323 0.10 -13.95 -15.66
C VAL A 323 0.39 -14.75 -14.40
N LEU A 324 0.24 -16.07 -14.44
CA LEU A 324 0.55 -16.94 -13.31
C LEU A 324 2.01 -16.82 -12.89
N GLU A 325 2.93 -16.76 -13.86
CA GLU A 325 4.34 -16.54 -13.59
C GLU A 325 4.59 -15.21 -12.87
N LYS A 326 4.01 -14.11 -13.36
CA LYS A 326 4.08 -12.79 -12.73
C LYS A 326 3.53 -12.82 -11.30
N CYS A 327 2.30 -13.31 -11.11
CA CYS A 327 1.66 -13.38 -9.80
C CYS A 327 2.46 -14.23 -8.79
N LEU A 328 3.00 -15.37 -9.23
CA LEU A 328 3.85 -16.22 -8.38
C LEU A 328 5.16 -15.52 -8.02
N ARG A 329 5.77 -14.74 -8.93
CA ARG A 329 6.97 -13.93 -8.63
C ARG A 329 6.68 -12.81 -7.66
N ASP A 330 5.54 -12.13 -7.79
CA ASP A 330 5.13 -11.07 -6.86
C ASP A 330 4.95 -11.62 -5.45
N ILE A 331 4.25 -12.76 -5.33
CA ILE A 331 4.07 -13.46 -4.05
C ILE A 331 5.41 -13.96 -3.50
N HIS A 332 6.27 -14.56 -4.33
CA HIS A 332 7.58 -15.02 -3.89
C HIS A 332 8.42 -13.86 -3.38
N THR A 333 8.44 -12.74 -4.11
CA THR A 333 9.16 -11.54 -3.71
C THR A 333 8.63 -11.00 -2.38
N HIS A 334 7.31 -10.89 -2.23
CA HIS A 334 6.70 -10.48 -0.96
C HIS A 334 7.03 -11.46 0.18
N TYR A 335 6.98 -12.76 -0.08
CA TYR A 335 7.29 -13.79 0.90
C TYR A 335 8.74 -13.71 1.35
N GLU A 336 9.70 -13.60 0.42
CA GLU A 336 11.12 -13.48 0.75
C GLU A 336 11.43 -12.18 1.48
N THR A 337 10.75 -11.07 1.16
CA THR A 337 10.94 -9.79 1.87
C THR A 337 10.26 -9.73 3.24
N THR A 338 9.34 -10.65 3.53
CA THR A 338 8.67 -10.76 4.84
C THR A 338 9.20 -11.91 5.71
N ARG A 339 9.96 -12.84 5.11
CA ARG A 339 10.66 -13.93 5.79
C ARG A 339 12.05 -13.51 6.32
N ALA A 340 12.65 -12.48 5.73
CA ALA A 340 13.90 -11.85 6.15
C ALA A 340 13.64 -10.73 7.16
#